data_AF-A0A0F5YDA2-F1
#
_entry.id   AF-A0A0F5YDA2-F1
#
_cell.length_a   1.000
_cell.length_b   1.000
_cell.length_c   1.000
_cell.angle_alpha   90.00
_cell.angle_beta   90.00
_cell.angle_gamma   90.00
#
_symmetry.space_group_name_H-M   'P 1'
#
loop_
_entity.id
_entity.type
_entity.pdbx_description
1 polymer ?
#
loop_
_entity_poly.entity_id
_entity_poly.type
_entity_poly.pdbx_seq_one_letter_code
_entity_poly.pdbx_strand_id
1 'polypeptide(L)'
;MVSLDLIQFYKACNPSKTIDMANPEDRQYYIDFSSVRGSDLVRELSGDEPTCQLFSGHIGCGKSTELFRLKDTLEQFGYHVVYFESSQDLDMADVDVSDILLAIAHRRQ
;
A
#
# COMPACT_ATOMS: atom_id res chain seq x y z
N MET A 1 -11.68 6.57 35.49
CA MET A 1 -12.37 7.32 34.43
C MET A 1 -11.37 7.51 33.31
N VAL A 2 -11.49 6.74 32.22
CA VAL A 2 -10.59 6.88 31.07
C VAL A 2 -10.94 8.21 30.41
N SER A 3 -10.01 9.17 30.39
CA SER A 3 -10.20 10.42 29.65
C SER A 3 -10.17 10.10 28.16
N LEU A 4 -11.22 10.45 27.43
CA LEU A 4 -11.27 10.27 25.98
C LEU A 4 -10.23 11.20 25.32
N ASP A 5 -9.23 10.60 24.67
CA ASP A 5 -8.33 11.34 23.79
C ASP A 5 -9.04 11.58 22.45
N LEU A 6 -9.51 12.81 22.24
CA LEU A 6 -10.22 13.23 21.04
C LEU A 6 -9.35 13.16 19.78
N ILE A 7 -8.04 13.35 19.90
CA ILE A 7 -7.12 13.31 18.77
C ILE A 7 -6.97 11.86 18.32
N GLN A 8 -6.77 10.94 19.25
CA GLN A 8 -6.69 9.51 18.96
C GLN A 8 -8.00 8.99 18.36
N PHE A 9 -9.15 9.39 18.92
CA PHE A 9 -10.46 9.04 18.40
C PHE A 9 -10.67 9.54 16.96
N TYR A 10 -10.36 10.81 16.68
CA TYR A 10 -10.47 11.36 15.33
C TYR A 10 -9.58 10.61 14.32
N LYS A 11 -8.33 10.32 14.69
CA LYS A 11 -7.40 9.56 13.83
C LYS A 11 -7.92 8.16 13.53
N ALA A 12 -8.46 7.46 14.53
CA ALA A 12 -9.03 6.12 14.37
C ALA A 12 -10.27 6.09 13.47
N CYS A 13 -11.03 7.19 13.41
CA CYS A 13 -12.25 7.29 12.62
C CYS A 13 -12.08 8.04 11.29
N ASN A 14 -10.85 8.36 10.86
CA ASN A 14 -10.61 9.10 9.63
C ASN A 14 -10.57 8.16 8.40
N PRO A 15 -11.62 8.12 7.55
CA PRO A 15 -11.68 7.21 6.40
C PRO A 15 -10.71 7.62 5.26
N SER A 16 -10.15 8.82 5.30
CA SER A 16 -9.17 9.30 4.32
C SER A 16 -7.74 8.90 4.68
N LYS A 17 -7.51 8.41 5.90
CA LYS A 17 -6.18 7.94 6.30
C LYS A 17 -5.98 6.52 5.78
N THR A 18 -4.93 6.33 4.99
CA THR A 18 -4.49 4.98 4.61
C THR A 18 -3.87 4.28 5.81
N ILE A 19 -4.13 2.98 5.96
CA ILE A 19 -3.51 2.17 7.01
C ILE A 19 -2.11 1.79 6.57
N ASP A 20 -1.11 2.20 7.34
CA ASP A 20 0.28 1.80 7.14
C ASP A 20 0.55 0.50 7.92
N MET A 21 0.75 -0.59 7.19
CA MET A 21 1.05 -1.89 7.80
C MET A 21 2.44 -1.94 8.44
N ALA A 22 3.35 -0.99 8.19
CA ALA A 22 4.60 -0.90 8.93
C ALA A 22 4.41 -0.31 10.34
N ASN A 23 3.34 0.46 10.57
CA ASN A 23 3.06 1.11 11.85
C ASN A 23 2.21 0.19 12.77
N PRO A 24 2.74 -0.24 13.94
CA PRO A 24 2.00 -1.10 14.87
C PRO A 24 0.66 -0.51 15.34
N GLU A 25 0.56 0.81 15.49
CA GLU A 25 -0.69 1.46 15.90
C GLU A 25 -1.74 1.43 14.80
N ASP A 26 -1.36 1.41 13.53
CA ASP A 26 -2.30 1.39 12.42
C ASP A 26 -2.77 -0.04 12.11
N ARG A 27 -1.91 -1.06 12.34
CA ARG A 27 -2.24 -2.48 12.14
C ARG A 27 -3.52 -2.91 12.87
N GLN A 28 -3.79 -2.36 14.04
CA GLN A 28 -4.98 -2.71 14.83
C GLN A 28 -6.31 -2.35 14.14
N TYR A 29 -6.27 -1.41 13.19
CA TYR A 29 -7.45 -0.97 12.44
C TYR A 29 -7.66 -1.74 11.14
N TYR A 30 -6.71 -2.61 10.76
CA TYR A 30 -6.83 -3.43 9.57
C TYR A 30 -7.81 -4.59 9.80
N ILE A 31 -8.70 -4.81 8.83
CA ILE A 31 -9.61 -5.95 8.80
C ILE A 31 -9.39 -6.69 7.48
N ASP A 32 -8.97 -7.95 7.56
CA ASP A 32 -8.74 -8.77 6.38
C ASP A 32 -10.07 -9.28 5.81
N PHE A 33 -10.40 -8.80 4.60
CA PHE A 33 -11.58 -9.23 3.84
C PHE A 33 -11.22 -10.18 2.68
N SER A 34 -9.99 -10.70 2.60
CA SER A 34 -9.56 -11.63 1.53
C SER A 34 -10.49 -12.82 1.36
N SER A 35 -10.99 -13.39 2.47
CA SER A 35 -11.91 -14.53 2.47
C SER A 35 -13.23 -14.31 1.72
N VAL A 36 -13.70 -13.06 1.64
CA VAL A 36 -14.94 -12.69 0.94
C VAL A 36 -14.70 -12.02 -0.41
N ARG A 37 -13.51 -11.42 -0.62
CA ARG A 37 -13.09 -10.84 -1.91
C ARG A 37 -12.72 -11.92 -2.93
N GLY A 38 -12.28 -13.09 -2.47
CA GLY A 38 -11.89 -14.21 -3.32
C GLY A 38 -10.51 -14.03 -3.98
N SER A 39 -9.75 -13.01 -3.59
CA SER A 39 -8.39 -12.74 -4.06
C SER A 39 -7.43 -12.52 -2.89
N ASP A 40 -6.18 -12.94 -3.10
CA ASP A 40 -5.05 -12.68 -2.22
C ASP A 40 -3.90 -12.16 -3.10
N LEU A 41 -3.66 -10.85 -3.02
CA LEU A 41 -2.67 -10.15 -3.86
C LEU A 41 -1.28 -10.78 -3.75
N VAL A 42 -0.88 -11.21 -2.55
CA VAL A 42 0.43 -11.82 -2.33
C VAL A 42 0.51 -13.14 -3.10
N ARG A 43 -0.54 -13.96 -3.00
CA ARG A 43 -0.62 -15.25 -3.69
C ARG A 43 -0.66 -15.10 -5.21
N GLU A 44 -1.29 -14.04 -5.72
CA GLU A 44 -1.34 -13.76 -7.15
C GLU A 44 0.01 -13.29 -7.70
N LEU A 45 0.86 -12.67 -6.87
CA LEU A 45 2.18 -12.15 -7.25
C LEU A 45 3.33 -13.13 -7.00
N SER A 46 3.13 -14.21 -6.24
CA SER A 46 4.18 -15.15 -5.82
C SER A 46 4.57 -16.21 -6.87
N GLY A 47 4.36 -15.95 -8.16
CA GLY A 47 4.75 -16.85 -9.24
C GLY A 47 6.21 -16.65 -9.67
N ASP A 48 6.78 -17.66 -10.34
CA ASP A 48 8.17 -17.60 -10.86
C ASP A 48 8.31 -16.69 -12.11
N GLU A 49 7.20 -16.32 -12.75
CA GLU A 49 7.20 -15.44 -13.91
C GLU A 49 6.85 -14.00 -13.54
N PRO A 50 7.46 -12.99 -14.21
CA PRO A 50 7.06 -11.60 -14.02
C PRO A 50 5.58 -11.40 -14.34
N THR A 51 4.83 -10.82 -13.40
CA THR A 51 3.41 -10.52 -13.58
C THR A 51 3.16 -9.01 -13.54
N CYS A 52 2.09 -8.58 -14.21
CA CYS A 52 1.58 -7.23 -14.12
C CYS A 52 0.09 -7.31 -13.75
N GLN A 53 -0.28 -6.67 -12.65
CA GLN A 53 -1.64 -6.73 -12.10
C GLN A 53 -2.22 -5.33 -12.01
N LEU A 54 -3.45 -5.18 -12.51
CA LEU A 54 -4.21 -3.94 -12.37
C LEU A 54 -5.10 -4.03 -11.12
N PHE A 55 -4.81 -3.19 -10.14
CA PHE A 55 -5.63 -3.07 -8.95
C PHE A 55 -6.48 -1.80 -9.00
N SER A 56 -7.78 -1.94 -9.28
CA SER A 56 -8.70 -0.81 -9.52
C SER A 56 -9.92 -0.83 -8.59
N GLY A 57 -10.59 0.32 -8.42
CA GLY A 57 -11.73 0.48 -7.53
C GLY A 57 -11.97 1.93 -7.11
N HIS A 58 -13.08 2.20 -6.42
CA HIS A 58 -13.49 3.56 -6.02
C HIS A 58 -12.54 4.21 -5.00
N ILE A 59 -12.52 5.54 -4.95
CA ILE A 59 -11.75 6.29 -3.93
C ILE A 59 -12.24 5.85 -2.54
N GLY A 60 -11.31 5.64 -1.60
CA GLY A 60 -11.64 5.20 -0.24
C GLY A 60 -11.97 3.71 -0.08
N CYS A 61 -11.93 2.88 -1.13
CA CYS A 61 -12.21 1.45 -1.01
C CYS A 61 -11.04 0.61 -0.44
N GLY A 62 -9.98 1.26 0.07
CA GLY A 62 -8.86 0.59 0.72
C GLY A 62 -7.71 0.14 -0.21
N LYS A 63 -7.65 0.60 -1.46
CA LYS A 63 -6.62 0.14 -2.41
C LYS A 63 -5.19 0.38 -1.92
N SER A 64 -4.88 1.61 -1.53
CA SER A 64 -3.55 1.98 -1.04
C SER A 64 -3.17 1.18 0.22
N THR A 65 -4.14 0.88 1.08
CA THR A 65 -3.94 0.02 2.25
C THR A 65 -3.49 -1.38 1.84
N GLU A 66 -4.17 -2.00 0.87
CA GLU A 66 -3.78 -3.34 0.39
C GLU A 66 -2.43 -3.32 -0.33
N LEU A 67 -2.08 -2.25 -1.05
CA LEU A 67 -0.74 -2.09 -1.64
C LEU A 67 0.35 -1.96 -0.57
N PHE A 68 0.11 -1.25 0.53
CA PHE A 68 1.06 -1.20 1.65
C PHE A 68 1.19 -2.54 2.37
N ARG A 69 0.09 -3.29 2.54
CA ARG A 69 0.12 -4.67 3.06
C ARG A 69 0.97 -5.58 2.17
N LEU A 70 0.79 -5.49 0.85
CA LEU A 70 1.57 -6.25 -0.12
C LEU A 70 3.06 -5.88 -0.05
N LYS A 71 3.38 -4.58 -0.01
CA LYS A 71 4.74 -4.08 0.15
C LYS A 71 5.41 -4.69 1.40
N ASP A 72 4.79 -4.52 2.57
CA ASP A 72 5.33 -5.02 3.85
C ASP A 72 5.53 -6.55 3.82
N THR A 73 4.59 -7.29 3.21
CA THR A 73 4.69 -8.75 3.09
C THR A 73 5.86 -9.18 2.19
N LEU A 74 6.02 -8.53 1.04
CA LEU A 74 7.12 -8.81 0.11
C LEU A 74 8.48 -8.44 0.71
N GLU A 75 8.57 -7.31 1.42
CA GLU A 75 9.78 -6.90 2.15
C GLU A 75 10.15 -7.92 3.24
N GLN A 76 9.17 -8.44 3.99
CA GLN A 76 9.37 -9.50 4.98
C GLN A 76 9.84 -10.83 4.36
N PHE A 77 9.46 -11.11 3.11
CA PHE A 77 9.97 -12.25 2.35
C PHE A 77 11.35 -12.00 1.72
N GLY A 78 11.94 -10.83 1.94
CA GLY A 78 13.28 -10.47 1.46
C GLY A 78 13.31 -9.93 0.02
N TYR A 79 12.16 -9.59 -0.56
CA TYR A 79 12.09 -8.92 -1.86
C TYR A 79 12.42 -7.44 -1.71
N HIS A 80 13.05 -6.88 -2.74
CA HIS A 80 13.19 -5.44 -2.88
C HIS A 80 11.92 -4.88 -3.52
N VAL A 81 11.14 -4.12 -2.75
CA VAL A 81 9.90 -3.52 -3.24
C VAL A 81 10.13 -2.05 -3.56
N VAL A 82 9.75 -1.65 -4.78
CA VAL A 82 9.74 -0.24 -5.15
C VAL A 82 8.29 0.22 -5.31
N TYR A 83 7.86 1.03 -4.35
CA TYR A 83 6.55 1.67 -4.36
C TYR A 83 6.67 3.07 -4.96
N PHE A 84 5.65 3.52 -5.70
CA PHE A 84 5.56 4.88 -6.23
C PHE A 84 4.12 5.40 -6.10
N GLU A 85 3.98 6.63 -5.63
CA GLU A 85 2.71 7.35 -5.68
C GLU A 85 2.72 8.26 -6.89
N SER A 86 1.81 7.97 -7.83
CA SER A 86 1.82 8.53 -9.18
C SER A 86 1.79 10.07 -9.20
N SER A 87 1.08 10.69 -8.27
CA SER A 87 0.96 12.15 -8.14
C SER A 87 2.14 12.83 -7.43
N GLN A 88 2.98 12.08 -6.72
CA GLN A 88 4.10 12.63 -5.96
C GLN A 88 5.44 12.34 -6.65
N ASP A 89 5.56 11.19 -7.29
CA ASP A 89 6.83 10.66 -7.77
C ASP A 89 7.05 10.85 -9.28
N LEU A 90 5.99 11.07 -10.04
CA LEU A 90 6.04 11.08 -11.50
C LEU A 90 5.21 12.24 -12.05
N ASP A 91 5.72 12.91 -13.09
CA ASP A 91 4.89 13.79 -13.90
C ASP A 91 4.02 12.91 -14.80
N MET A 92 2.76 12.73 -14.40
CA MET A 92 1.79 11.92 -15.12
C MET A 92 1.45 12.48 -16.51
N ALA A 93 1.77 13.75 -16.79
CA ALA A 93 1.54 14.35 -18.11
C ALA A 93 2.65 14.04 -19.12
N ASP A 94 3.85 13.67 -18.65
CA ASP A 94 5.04 13.46 -19.47
C ASP A 94 6.01 12.46 -18.81
N VAL A 95 5.55 11.21 -18.65
CA VAL A 95 6.36 10.14 -18.03
C VAL A 95 7.10 9.34 -19.12
N ASP A 96 8.43 9.28 -19.02
CA ASP A 96 9.27 8.41 -19.86
C ASP A 96 9.79 7.20 -19.05
N VAL A 97 10.20 6.15 -19.76
CA VAL A 97 10.84 4.95 -19.20
C VAL A 97 12.08 5.33 -18.38
N SER A 98 12.81 6.35 -18.81
CA SER A 98 13.98 6.88 -18.10
C SER A 98 13.61 7.39 -16.70
N ASP A 99 12.46 8.05 -16.54
CA ASP A 99 11.99 8.57 -15.25
C ASP A 99 11.61 7.45 -14.30
N ILE A 100 10.97 6.39 -14.81
CA ILE A 100 10.66 5.19 -14.03
C ILE A 100 11.95 4.52 -13.56
N LEU A 101 12.94 4.35 -14.45
CA LEU A 101 14.23 3.76 -14.09
C LEU A 101 15.01 4.61 -13.09
N LEU A 102 14.98 5.93 -13.24
CA LEU A 102 15.62 6.86 -12.32
C LEU A 102 14.93 6.84 -10.95
N ALA A 103 13.60 6.81 -10.91
CA ALA A 103 12.83 6.71 -9.68
C ALA A 103 13.13 5.40 -8.93
N ILE A 104 13.24 4.28 -9.67
CA ILE A 104 13.70 3.00 -9.12
C ILE A 104 15.12 3.14 -8.54
N ALA A 105 16.05 3.73 -9.29
CA ALA A 105 17.44 3.86 -8.87
C ALA A 105 17.61 4.80 -7.65
N HIS A 106 16.82 5.88 -7.59
CA HIS A 106 16.87 6.86 -6.50
C HIS A 106 16.39 6.26 -5.17
N ARG A 107 15.40 5.36 -5.19
CA ARG A 107 14.84 4.74 -3.97
C ARG A 107 15.70 3.59 -3.39
N ARG A 108 16.97 3.45 -3.81
CA ARG A 108 17.96 2.50 -3.25
C ARG A 108 18.54 2.92 -1.88
N GLN A 109 17.72 3.38 -0.94
CA GLN A 109 18.15 3.59 0.46
C GLN A 109 17.31 2.76 1.42
#